data_AF-S3HG57-F1
#
_entry.id   AF-S3HG57-F1
#
_cell.length_a   1.000
_cell.length_b   1.000
_cell.length_c   1.000
_cell.angle_alpha   90.00
_cell.angle_beta   90.00
_cell.angle_gamma   90.00
#
_symmetry.space_group_name_H-M   'P 1'
#
loop_
_entity.id
_entity.type
_entity.pdbx_description
1 polymer ?
#
loop_
_entity_poly.entity_id
_entity_poly.type
_entity_poly.pdbx_seq_one_letter_code
_entity_poly.pdbx_strand_id
1 'polypeptide(L)' 'MARRDKPLMDASAARRLAFATVHTEAARLLRLTEEICQTYPGSDDMLFLRYLLRMIMLATEHDPTD' A
#
# COMPACT_ATOMS: atom_id res chain seq x y z
N MET A 1 -35.53 20.46 15.27
CA MET A 1 -35.01 19.10 15.09
C MET A 1 -33.67 19.18 14.39
N ALA A 2 -32.57 19.05 15.13
CA ALA A 2 -31.23 19.13 14.56
C ALA A 2 -30.99 17.89 13.69
N ARG A 3 -30.82 18.08 12.37
CA ARG A 3 -30.24 17.05 11.51
C ARG A 3 -28.80 16.88 11.97
N ARG A 4 -28.56 15.82 12.72
CA ARG A 4 -27.22 15.37 13.09
C ARG A 4 -26.66 14.74 11.81
N ASP A 5 -26.03 15.57 10.99
CA ASP A 5 -25.27 15.10 9.84
C ASP A 5 -24.22 14.11 10.37
N LYS A 6 -24.48 12.83 10.14
CA LYS A 6 -23.56 11.75 10.45
C LYS A 6 -22.34 11.99 9.55
N PRO A 7 -21.14 12.26 10.07
CA PRO A 7 -19.97 12.40 9.20
C PRO A 7 -19.78 11.06 8.50
N LEU A 8 -19.85 11.08 7.17
CA LEU A 8 -19.90 9.91 6.30
C LEU A 8 -18.63 9.04 6.44
N MET A 9 -17.53 9.63 6.92
CA MET A 9 -16.37 8.97 7.51
C MET A 9 -15.49 10.06 8.12
N ASP A 10 -14.81 9.79 9.25
CA ASP A 10 -13.77 10.70 9.75
C ASP A 10 -12.59 10.72 8.77
N ALA A 11 -11.99 11.88 8.52
CA ALA A 11 -10.86 12.05 7.59
C ALA A 11 -9.67 11.17 7.98
N SER A 12 -9.46 10.96 9.29
CA SER A 12 -8.44 10.03 9.80
C SER A 12 -8.75 8.58 9.42
N ALA A 13 -10.02 8.18 9.47
CA ALA A 13 -10.46 6.83 9.13
C ALA A 13 -10.38 6.57 7.62
N ALA A 14 -10.72 7.56 6.79
CA ALA A 14 -10.55 7.48 5.34
C ALA A 14 -9.07 7.36 4.94
N ARG A 15 -8.19 8.12 5.60
CA ARG A 15 -6.74 8.03 5.39
C ARG A 15 -6.21 6.65 5.76
N ARG A 16 -6.51 6.15 6.97
CA ARG A 16 -6.09 4.80 7.40
C ARG A 16 -6.57 3.71 6.45
N LEU A 17 -7.82 3.80 5.97
CA LEU A 17 -8.35 2.86 4.98
C LEU A 17 -7.54 2.91 3.68
N ALA A 18 -7.24 4.10 3.15
CA ALA A 18 -6.45 4.25 1.93
C ALA A 18 -5.04 3.66 2.09
N PHE A 19 -4.36 3.94 3.22
CA PHE A 19 -3.04 3.37 3.52
C PHE A 19 -3.08 1.85 3.63
N ALA A 20 -4.08 1.29 4.32
CA ALA A 20 -4.26 -0.16 4.43
C ALA A 20 -4.54 -0.83 3.07
N THR A 21 -5.36 -0.20 2.22
CA THR A 21 -5.62 -0.69 0.86
C THR A 21 -4.34 -0.68 0.03
N VAL A 22 -3.60 0.43 0.02
CA VAL A 22 -2.34 0.53 -0.74
C VAL A 22 -1.32 -0.48 -0.24
N HIS A 23 -1.18 -0.66 1.07
CA HIS A 23 -0.29 -1.67 1.66
C HIS A 23 -0.64 -3.08 1.17
N THR A 24 -1.93 -3.43 1.21
CA THR A 24 -2.41 -4.76 0.80
C THR A 24 -2.14 -5.04 -0.67
N GLU A 25 -2.43 -4.07 -1.54
CA GLU A 25 -2.20 -4.22 -2.98
C GLU A 25 -0.70 -4.22 -3.32
N ALA A 26 0.11 -3.38 -2.66
CA ALA A 26 1.56 -3.37 -2.82
C ALA A 26 2.19 -4.70 -2.37
N ALA A 27 1.74 -5.28 -1.26
CA ALA A 27 2.20 -6.59 -0.80
C ALA A 27 1.90 -7.69 -1.84
N ARG A 28 0.71 -7.66 -2.44
CA ARG A 28 0.32 -8.62 -3.50
C ARG A 28 1.20 -8.47 -4.74
N LEU A 29 1.44 -7.24 -5.19
CA LEU A 29 2.31 -6.96 -6.34
C LEU A 29 3.77 -7.34 -6.07
N LEU A 30 4.26 -7.11 -4.86
CA LEU A 30 5.63 -7.46 -4.47
C LEU A 30 5.84 -8.96 -4.57
N ARG A 31 4.89 -9.75 -4.06
CA ARG A 31 4.92 -11.21 -4.14
C ARG A 31 4.97 -11.69 -5.59
N LEU A 32 4.10 -11.17 -6.46
CA LEU A 32 4.10 -11.51 -7.89
C LEU A 32 5.42 -11.14 -8.56
N THR A 33 5.98 -9.97 -8.23
CA THR A 33 7.26 -9.50 -8.76
C THR A 33 8.40 -10.45 -8.34
N GLU A 34 8.41 -10.89 -7.09
CA GLU A 34 9.40 -11.85 -6.57
C GLU A 34 9.26 -13.23 -7.25
N GLU A 35 8.05 -13.72 -7.46
CA GLU A 35 7.78 -14.98 -8.18
C GLU A 35 8.27 -14.92 -9.65
N ILE A 36 8.04 -13.80 -10.34
CA ILE A 36 8.52 -13.59 -11.71
C ILE A 36 10.06 -13.52 -11.74
N CYS A 37 10.69 -12.82 -10.79
CA CYS A 37 12.15 -12.72 -10.70
C CYS A 37 12.83 -14.07 -10.39
N GLN A 38 12.12 -15.01 -9.76
CA GLN A 38 12.63 -16.36 -9.54
C GLN A 38 12.53 -17.23 -10.81
N THR A 39 11.53 -16.96 -11.64
CA THR A 39 11.23 -17.78 -12.83
C THR A 39 12.01 -17.33 -14.07
N TYR A 40 12.26 -16.03 -14.20
CA TYR A 40 12.97 -15.43 -15.32
C TYR A 40 14.21 -14.68 -14.82
N PRO A 41 15.29 -14.61 -15.61
CA PRO A 41 16.44 -13.78 -15.23
C PRO A 41 15.96 -12.35 -14.98
N GLY A 42 16.08 -11.89 -13.74
CA GLY A 42 15.58 -10.59 -13.32
C GLY A 42 16.21 -9.48 -14.15
N SER A 43 15.38 -8.71 -14.85
CA SER A 43 15.82 -7.47 -15.49
C SER A 43 16.02 -6.38 -14.44
N ASP A 44 16.83 -5.37 -14.77
CA ASP A 44 17.01 -4.20 -13.90
C ASP A 44 15.67 -3.52 -13.56
N ASP A 45 14.73 -3.50 -14.50
CA ASP A 45 13.37 -3.00 -14.29
C ASP A 45 12.61 -3.78 -13.21
N MET A 46 12.78 -5.10 -13.17
CA MET A 46 12.12 -5.95 -12.16
C MET A 46 12.75 -5.77 -10.78
N LEU A 47 14.07 -5.58 -10.72
CA LEU A 47 14.77 -5.25 -9.47
C LEU A 47 14.34 -3.87 -8.95
N PHE A 48 14.17 -2.90 -9.85
CA PHE A 48 13.67 -1.56 -9.54
C PHE A 48 12.21 -1.60 -9.06
N LEU A 49 11.34 -2.35 -9.73
CA LEU A 49 9.95 -2.53 -9.32
C LEU A 49 9.85 -3.16 -7.93
N ARG A 50 10.66 -4.18 -7.66
CA ARG A 50 10.74 -4.81 -6.32
C ARG A 50 11.18 -3.81 -5.25
N TYR A 51 12.16 -2.96 -5.55
CA TYR A 51 12.60 -1.91 -4.65
C TYR A 51 11.50 -0.89 -4.34
N LEU A 52 10.81 -0.38 -5.38
CA LEU A 52 9.71 0.57 -5.22
C LEU A 52 8.57 0.00 -4.37
N LEU A 53 8.17 -1.24 -4.62
CA LEU A 53 7.11 -1.90 -3.86
C LEU A 53 7.48 -2.07 -2.39
N ARG A 54 8.74 -2.37 -2.06
CA ARG A 54 9.23 -2.40 -0.67
C ARG A 54 9.20 -1.02 -0.02
N MET A 55 9.55 0.04 -0.75
CA MET A 55 9.46 1.41 -0.23
C MET A 55 8.01 1.82 0.07
N ILE A 56 7.06 1.44 -0.80
CA ILE A 56 5.63 1.69 -0.56
C ILE A 56 5.14 0.91 0.67
N MET A 57 5.55 -0.35 0.81
CA MET A 57 5.24 -1.16 2.00
C MET A 57 5.71 -0.47 3.28
N LEU A 58 6.97 -0.03 3.34
CA LEU A 58 7.53 0.67 4.51
C LEU A 58 6.79 1.97 4.81
N ALA A 59 6.49 2.76 3.77
CA ALA A 59 5.77 4.03 3.91
C ALA A 59 4.31 3.85 4.33
N THR A 60 3.73 2.66 4.15
CA THR A 60 2.35 2.35 4.53
C THR A 60 2.22 1.52 5.80
N GLU A 61 3.31 0.93 6.28
CA GLU A 61 3.38 0.22 7.57
C GLU A 61 3.50 1.20 8.75
N HIS A 62 4.21 2.31 8.56
CA HIS A 62 4.24 3.42 9.51
C HIS A 62 3.16 4.44 9.12
N ASP A 63 1.97 4.38 9.71
CA ASP A 63 1.07 5.54 9.69
C ASP A 63 1.76 6.65 10.49
N PRO A 64 2.23 7.75 9.87
CA PRO A 64 3.12 8.73 10.52
C PRO A 64 2.38 9.64 11.52
N THR A 65 1.28 9.16 12.12
CA THR A 65 0.43 9.90 13.06
C THR A 65 0.34 9.29 14.47
N ASP A 66 1.06 8.19 14.74
CA ASP A 66 1.35 7.73 16.11
C ASP A 66 2.67 8.33 16.63
#